data_AF-A0A0F9WHC4-F1
#
_entry.id   AF-A0A0F9WHC4-F1
#
_cell.length_a   1.000
_cell.length_b   1.000
_cell.length_c   1.000
_cell.angle_alpha   90.00
_cell.angle_beta   90.00
_cell.angle_gamma   90.00
#
_symmetry.space_group_name_H-M   'P 1'
#
loop_
_entity.id
_entity.type
_entity.pdbx_description
1 polymer ?
#
loop_
_entity_poly.entity_id
_entity_poly.type
_entity_poly.pdbx_seq_one_letter_code
_entity_poly.pdbx_strand_id
1 'polypeptide(L)'
;MASVKLNLEPLKRFVLLLANDLRGSGFGPVRNALKKWAARYRGAVQRRFVKMSKGGWPRLKRRRKRGARNRALVLRDTGHLLAALDAKFTRKPGQLEQKILFGVRVGYGGSMAHPVYSGITIAKLAEYHQTGAGSLPVRETIVGTDKLSPSLVPGMRKDMSQALRELAKTTGN
;
A
#
# COMPACT_ATOMS: atom_id res chain seq x y z
N MET A 1 12.19 -52.44 -4.65
CA MET A 1 11.53 -51.12 -4.54
C MET A 1 12.59 -50.03 -4.62
N ALA A 2 12.48 -49.09 -5.55
CA ALA A 2 13.37 -47.93 -5.61
C ALA A 2 12.81 -46.81 -4.72
N SER A 3 13.66 -46.14 -3.94
CA SER A 3 13.30 -44.94 -3.18
C SER A 3 14.38 -43.88 -3.37
N VAL A 4 13.97 -42.61 -3.46
CA VAL A 4 14.86 -41.46 -3.56
C VAL A 4 14.66 -40.60 -2.33
N LYS A 5 15.75 -40.31 -1.61
CA LYS A 5 15.75 -39.35 -0.51
C LYS A 5 16.06 -37.96 -1.05
N LEU A 6 15.13 -37.03 -0.89
CA LEU A 6 15.32 -35.63 -1.25
C LEU A 6 15.89 -34.85 -0.05
N ASN A 7 17.00 -34.15 -0.25
CA ASN A 7 17.57 -33.27 0.77
C ASN A 7 16.90 -31.90 0.73
N LEU A 8 16.12 -31.57 1.76
CA LEU A 8 15.40 -30.29 1.89
C LEU A 8 16.14 -29.26 2.76
N GLU A 9 17.33 -29.56 3.28
CA GLU A 9 18.10 -28.59 4.09
C GLU A 9 18.37 -27.25 3.39
N PRO A 10 18.71 -27.21 2.08
CA PRO A 10 18.88 -25.93 1.38
C PRO A 10 17.64 -25.04 1.41
N LEU A 11 16.44 -25.63 1.33
CA LEU A 11 15.17 -24.89 1.41
C LEU A 11 14.96 -24.28 2.80
N LYS A 12 15.27 -25.02 3.86
CA LYS A 12 15.19 -24.49 5.25
C LYS A 12 16.13 -23.29 5.43
N ARG A 13 17.38 -23.40 4.97
CA ARG A 13 18.36 -22.29 5.03
C ARG A 13 17.85 -21.07 4.29
N PHE A 14 17.29 -21.25 3.09
CA PHE A 14 16.72 -20.16 2.32
C PHE A 14 15.55 -19.45 3.04
N VAL A 15 14.63 -20.22 3.64
CA VAL A 15 13.52 -19.66 4.43
C VAL A 15 14.03 -18.86 5.63
N LEU A 16 15.06 -19.35 6.33
CA LEU A 16 15.66 -18.65 7.46
C LEU A 16 16.30 -17.32 7.02
N LEU A 17 17.01 -17.29 5.91
CA LEU A 17 17.63 -16.08 5.36
C LEU A 17 16.60 -15.06 4.93
N LEU A 18 15.55 -15.51 4.24
CA LEU A 18 14.42 -14.65 3.89
C LEU A 18 13.79 -14.07 5.15
N ALA A 19 13.55 -14.88 6.18
CA ALA A 19 13.00 -14.41 7.45
C ALA A 19 13.94 -13.44 8.17
N ASN A 20 15.26 -13.61 8.05
CA ASN A 20 16.26 -12.73 8.64
C ASN A 20 16.36 -11.39 7.88
N ASP A 21 16.37 -11.39 6.55
CA ASP A 21 16.32 -10.19 5.71
C ASP A 21 15.09 -9.33 6.04
N LEU A 22 13.93 -9.99 6.20
CA LEU A 22 12.68 -9.32 6.53
C LEU A 22 12.61 -8.82 7.98
N ARG A 23 13.27 -9.50 8.93
CA ARG A 23 13.30 -9.10 10.35
C ARG A 23 14.32 -8.00 10.63
N GLY A 24 15.50 -8.06 10.01
CA GLY A 24 16.60 -7.15 10.26
C GLY A 24 16.24 -5.68 10.01
N SER A 25 16.82 -4.78 10.80
CA SER A 25 16.72 -3.32 10.60
C SER A 25 17.47 -2.82 9.35
N GLY A 26 18.33 -3.66 8.77
CA GLY A 26 19.19 -3.35 7.63
C GLY A 26 18.53 -3.35 6.25
N PHE A 27 19.32 -2.96 5.24
CA PHE A 27 18.96 -2.87 3.82
C PHE A 27 19.14 -4.20 3.09
N GLY A 28 18.49 -5.26 3.57
CA GLY A 28 18.49 -6.56 2.88
C GLY A 28 17.88 -6.47 1.47
N PRO A 29 18.38 -7.25 0.49
CA PRO A 29 17.90 -7.21 -0.89
C PRO A 29 16.38 -7.40 -1.01
N VAL A 30 15.78 -8.32 -0.23
CA VAL A 30 14.33 -8.57 -0.31
C VAL A 30 13.55 -7.41 0.28
N ARG A 31 13.97 -6.89 1.44
CA ARG A 31 13.38 -5.69 2.04
C ARG A 31 13.48 -4.48 1.10
N ASN A 32 14.57 -4.32 0.36
CA ASN A 32 14.73 -3.27 -0.63
C ASN A 32 13.78 -3.45 -1.83
N ALA A 33 13.59 -4.68 -2.31
CA ALA A 33 12.57 -4.96 -3.33
C ALA A 33 11.17 -4.60 -2.84
N LEU A 34 10.82 -4.94 -1.60
CA LEU A 34 9.52 -4.56 -1.01
C LEU A 34 9.33 -3.03 -0.89
N LYS A 35 10.39 -2.27 -0.56
CA LYS A 35 10.37 -0.79 -0.62
C LYS A 35 10.09 -0.29 -2.04
N LYS A 36 10.76 -0.86 -3.04
CA LYS A 36 10.53 -0.53 -4.46
C LYS A 36 9.09 -0.85 -4.87
N TRP A 37 8.54 -1.98 -4.44
CA TRP A 37 7.14 -2.35 -4.68
C TRP A 37 6.17 -1.33 -4.10
N ALA A 38 6.35 -0.96 -2.83
CA ALA A 38 5.53 0.06 -2.18
C ALA A 38 5.59 1.40 -2.94
N ALA A 39 6.78 1.83 -3.37
CA ALA A 39 6.95 3.05 -4.15
C ALA A 39 6.24 2.98 -5.53
N ARG A 40 6.37 1.86 -6.25
CA ARG A 40 5.68 1.64 -7.54
C ARG A 40 4.16 1.64 -7.36
N TYR A 41 3.67 0.94 -6.35
CA TYR A 41 2.24 0.89 -6.02
C TYR A 41 1.71 2.29 -5.71
N ARG A 42 2.38 3.02 -4.81
CA ARG A 42 2.04 4.41 -4.49
C ARG A 42 1.99 5.30 -5.73
N GLY A 43 3.01 5.23 -6.58
CA GLY A 43 3.05 6.00 -7.83
C GLY A 43 1.89 5.65 -8.77
N ALA A 44 1.51 4.37 -8.86
CA ALA A 44 0.37 3.94 -9.66
C ALA A 44 -0.97 4.40 -9.07
N VAL A 45 -1.14 4.32 -7.75
CA VAL A 45 -2.32 4.86 -7.04
C VAL A 45 -2.42 6.38 -7.23
N GLN A 46 -1.30 7.10 -7.15
CA GLN A 46 -1.28 8.56 -7.39
C GLN A 46 -1.70 8.90 -8.83
N ARG A 47 -1.20 8.17 -9.84
CA ARG A 47 -1.63 8.35 -11.23
C ARG A 47 -3.12 8.06 -11.40
N ARG A 48 -3.62 6.99 -10.77
CA ARG A 48 -5.05 6.67 -10.76
C ARG A 48 -5.86 7.80 -10.13
N PHE A 49 -5.45 8.29 -8.96
CA PHE A 49 -6.09 9.41 -8.27
C PHE A 49 -6.20 10.63 -9.20
N VAL A 50 -5.09 11.05 -9.81
CA VAL A 50 -5.07 12.18 -10.75
C VAL A 50 -6.02 11.93 -11.93
N LYS A 51 -5.98 10.74 -12.54
CA LYS A 51 -6.89 10.38 -13.64
C LYS A 51 -8.36 10.45 -13.22
N MET A 52 -8.72 9.85 -12.09
CA MET A 52 -10.11 9.79 -11.63
C MET A 52 -10.63 11.15 -11.14
N SER A 53 -9.75 12.00 -10.60
CA SER A 53 -10.09 13.36 -10.18
C SER A 53 -10.54 14.27 -11.34
N LYS A 54 -10.14 13.96 -12.57
CA LYS A 54 -10.51 14.69 -13.80
C LYS A 54 -11.84 14.25 -14.40
N GLY A 55 -12.69 13.55 -13.64
CA GLY A 55 -14.03 13.15 -14.07
C GLY A 55 -14.25 11.64 -14.18
N GLY A 56 -13.30 10.81 -13.74
CA GLY A 56 -13.51 9.36 -13.64
C GLY A 56 -14.39 8.95 -12.45
N TRP A 57 -14.54 9.80 -11.43
CA TRP A 57 -15.46 9.57 -10.33
C TRP A 57 -16.83 10.22 -10.54
N PRO A 58 -17.90 9.65 -9.95
CA PRO A 58 -19.20 10.28 -9.91
C PRO A 58 -19.12 11.72 -9.41
N ARG A 59 -19.85 12.62 -10.09
CA ARG A 59 -19.92 14.02 -9.69
C ARG A 59 -20.48 14.12 -8.27
N LEU A 60 -19.89 15.02 -7.47
CA LEU A 60 -20.41 15.31 -6.14
C LEU A 60 -21.81 15.93 -6.29
N LYS A 61 -22.79 15.39 -5.54
CA LYS A 61 -24.09 16.06 -5.40
C LYS A 61 -23.84 17.43 -4.76
N ARG A 62 -24.32 18.50 -5.40
CA ARG A 62 -24.24 19.85 -4.84
C ARG A 62 -25.07 19.89 -3.56
N ARG A 63 -24.40 19.87 -2.40
CA ARG A 63 -25.06 20.08 -1.11
C ARG A 63 -24.90 21.56 -0.72
N ARG A 64 -26.01 22.29 -0.66
CA ARG A 64 -26.04 23.63 -0.05
C ARG A 64 -26.08 23.43 1.46
N LYS A 65 -25.07 23.89 2.20
CA LYS A 65 -25.17 23.94 3.66
C LYS A 65 -26.20 25.02 4.00
N ARG A 66 -27.25 24.68 4.74
CA ARG A 66 -28.28 25.65 5.19
C ARG A 66 -27.57 26.81 5.90
N GLY A 67 -27.75 28.04 5.42
CA GLY A 67 -27.08 29.24 5.94
C GLY A 67 -25.71 29.60 5.33
N ALA A 68 -25.07 28.71 4.55
CA ALA A 68 -23.84 29.07 3.83
C ALA A 68 -24.19 29.55 2.42
N ARG A 69 -24.25 30.87 2.22
CA ARG A 69 -24.35 31.46 0.87
C ARG A 69 -23.17 30.93 0.01
N ASN A 70 -23.50 30.16 -1.03
CA ASN A 70 -22.62 29.75 -2.14
C ASN A 70 -21.35 28.91 -1.85
N ARG A 71 -21.17 28.27 -0.70
CA ARG A 71 -20.02 27.36 -0.48
C ARG A 71 -20.37 25.91 -0.77
N ALA A 72 -19.90 25.38 -1.90
CA ALA A 72 -19.90 23.95 -2.16
C ALA A 72 -18.77 23.27 -1.37
N LEU A 73 -19.09 22.26 -0.56
CA LEU A 73 -18.08 21.43 0.09
C LEU A 73 -17.50 20.47 -0.94
N VAL A 74 -16.28 20.75 -1.41
CA VAL A 74 -15.53 19.83 -2.26
C VAL A 74 -14.57 19.05 -1.38
N LEU A 75 -14.71 17.74 -1.40
CA LEU A 75 -13.74 16.83 -0.80
C LEU A 75 -12.41 16.98 -1.56
N ARG A 76 -11.47 17.71 -0.97
CA ARG A 76 -10.14 17.96 -1.51
C ARG A 76 -9.17 16.92 -0.95
N ASP A 77 -8.35 16.34 -1.82
CA ASP A 77 -7.24 15.49 -1.34
C ASP A 77 -6.22 16.38 -0.63
N THR A 78 -6.05 16.15 0.66
CA THR A 78 -5.04 16.82 1.50
C THR A 78 -3.68 16.10 1.45
N GLY A 79 -3.56 15.09 0.58
CA GLY A 79 -2.39 14.22 0.49
C GLY A 79 -2.35 13.16 1.59
N HIS A 80 -3.29 13.14 2.54
CA HIS A 80 -3.31 12.17 3.65
C HIS A 80 -3.54 10.73 3.16
N LEU A 81 -4.38 10.54 2.13
CA LEU A 81 -4.62 9.22 1.55
C LEU A 81 -3.35 8.67 0.88
N LEU A 82 -2.63 9.51 0.13
CA LEU A 82 -1.38 9.10 -0.53
C LEU A 82 -0.21 9.03 0.44
N ALA A 83 -0.23 9.83 1.50
CA ALA A 83 0.70 9.70 2.62
C ALA A 83 0.48 8.38 3.34
N ALA A 84 -0.75 7.84 3.41
CA ALA A 84 -1.03 6.53 3.98
C ALA A 84 -0.20 5.41 3.31
N LEU A 85 0.15 5.60 2.03
CA LEU A 85 0.87 4.64 1.19
C LEU A 85 2.39 4.90 1.09
N ASP A 86 2.96 5.71 2.00
CA ASP A 86 4.38 6.07 1.93
C ASP A 86 5.31 4.86 2.11
N ALA A 87 6.22 4.66 1.15
CA ALA A 87 7.20 3.57 1.14
C ALA A 87 8.33 3.77 2.16
N LYS A 88 8.36 4.91 2.87
CA LYS A 88 9.34 5.18 3.93
C LYS A 88 9.15 4.31 5.18
N PHE A 89 8.02 3.62 5.33
CA PHE A 89 7.76 2.68 6.42
C PHE A 89 7.96 3.29 7.82
N THR A 90 7.54 4.55 7.96
CA THR A 90 7.73 5.37 9.17
C THR A 90 6.55 5.29 10.15
N ARG A 91 5.55 4.41 9.91
CA ARG A 91 4.32 4.26 10.72
C ARG A 91 3.69 5.59 11.14
N LYS A 92 3.48 6.50 10.19
CA LYS A 92 2.84 7.79 10.45
C LYS A 92 1.37 7.58 10.85
N PRO A 93 0.77 8.55 11.55
CA PRO A 93 -0.67 8.60 11.79
C PRO A 93 -1.52 8.23 10.59
N GLY A 94 -2.44 7.27 10.76
CA GLY A 94 -3.35 6.83 9.70
C GLY A 94 -2.73 5.85 8.69
N GLN A 95 -1.44 5.53 8.78
CA GLN A 95 -0.79 4.51 7.94
C GLN A 95 -1.03 3.11 8.50
N LEU A 96 -1.42 2.18 7.64
CA LEU A 96 -1.29 0.75 7.91
C LEU A 96 -0.06 0.22 7.17
N GLU A 97 0.87 -0.30 7.95
CA GLU A 97 1.96 -1.12 7.43
C GLU A 97 2.08 -2.36 8.31
N GLN A 98 1.75 -3.51 7.72
CA GLN A 98 1.84 -4.78 8.40
C GLN A 98 2.65 -5.73 7.54
N LYS A 99 3.78 -6.20 8.09
CA LYS A 99 4.50 -7.35 7.53
C LYS A 99 3.58 -8.56 7.65
N ILE A 100 3.35 -9.24 6.53
CA ILE A 100 2.62 -10.50 6.47
C ILE A 100 3.55 -11.58 5.97
N LEU A 101 3.17 -12.85 6.14
CA LEU A 101 3.95 -13.95 5.61
C LEU A 101 4.11 -13.77 4.09
N PHE A 102 5.36 -13.63 3.64
CA PHE A 102 5.74 -13.38 2.24
C PHE A 102 5.20 -12.07 1.62
N GLY A 103 4.97 -11.03 2.42
CA GLY A 103 4.53 -9.76 1.85
C GLY A 103 4.45 -8.59 2.81
N VAL A 104 3.92 -7.49 2.30
CA VAL A 104 3.62 -6.30 3.08
C VAL A 104 2.21 -5.87 2.74
N ARG A 105 1.38 -5.71 3.77
CA ARG A 105 0.09 -5.04 3.69
C ARG A 105 0.31 -3.56 3.92
N VAL A 106 -0.04 -2.74 2.93
CA VAL A 106 -0.02 -1.28 2.99
C VAL A 106 -1.43 -0.73 2.84
N GLY A 107 -1.76 0.36 3.53
CA GLY A 107 -3.07 0.97 3.44
C GLY A 107 -3.27 2.06 4.48
N TYR A 108 -4.53 2.28 4.86
CA TYR A 108 -4.90 3.16 5.96
C TYR A 108 -5.32 2.34 7.18
N GLY A 109 -4.95 2.80 8.38
CA GLY A 109 -5.23 2.10 9.63
C GLY A 109 -4.79 2.89 10.87
N GLY A 110 -5.01 2.29 12.04
CA GLY A 110 -4.65 2.88 13.34
C GLY A 110 -5.78 3.66 14.00
N SER A 111 -5.60 3.91 15.30
CA SER A 111 -6.59 4.53 16.19
C SER A 111 -6.43 6.05 16.32
N MET A 112 -5.50 6.68 15.59
CA MET A 112 -5.24 8.11 15.74
C MET A 112 -6.46 8.93 15.30
N ALA A 113 -6.99 9.72 16.25
CA ALA A 113 -8.09 10.62 16.03
C ALA A 113 -7.71 11.75 15.07
N HIS A 114 -8.66 12.24 14.29
CA HIS A 114 -8.48 13.41 13.46
C HIS A 114 -8.40 14.68 14.35
N PRO A 115 -7.42 15.58 14.16
CA PRO A 115 -7.18 16.71 15.07
C PRO A 115 -8.34 17.70 15.17
N VAL A 116 -9.18 17.79 14.12
CA VAL A 116 -10.31 18.74 14.05
C VAL A 116 -11.67 18.07 14.31
N TYR A 117 -11.78 16.76 14.08
CA TYR A 117 -13.07 16.07 14.11
C TYR A 117 -13.04 15.03 15.22
N SER A 118 -13.67 15.33 16.35
CA SER A 118 -13.79 14.41 17.48
C SER A 118 -14.53 13.13 17.07
N GLY A 119 -14.04 11.98 17.50
CA GLY A 119 -14.71 10.69 17.29
C GLY A 119 -14.48 10.02 15.94
N ILE A 120 -13.67 10.59 15.04
CA ILE A 120 -13.28 9.94 13.78
C ILE A 120 -11.77 9.79 13.68
N THR A 121 -11.31 8.60 13.26
CA THR A 121 -9.89 8.36 13.00
C THR A 121 -9.51 8.80 11.59
N ILE A 122 -8.23 9.07 11.37
CA ILE A 122 -7.70 9.35 10.02
C ILE A 122 -7.97 8.16 9.09
N ALA A 123 -7.84 6.93 9.60
CA ALA A 123 -8.15 5.71 8.86
C ALA A 123 -9.63 5.66 8.44
N LYS A 124 -10.55 6.06 9.33
CA LYS A 124 -11.98 6.08 9.03
C LYS A 124 -12.33 7.13 7.98
N LEU A 125 -11.67 8.29 8.01
CA LEU A 125 -11.78 9.28 6.94
C LEU A 125 -11.30 8.71 5.60
N ALA A 126 -10.10 8.11 5.56
CA ALA A 126 -9.59 7.48 4.35
C ALA A 126 -10.51 6.37 3.82
N GLU A 127 -11.12 5.59 4.71
CA GLU A 127 -12.14 4.60 4.37
C GLU A 127 -13.35 5.26 3.71
N TYR A 128 -13.89 6.36 4.25
CA TYR A 128 -15.00 7.07 3.62
C TYR A 128 -14.68 7.62 2.23
N HIS A 129 -13.44 8.02 1.98
CA HIS A 129 -13.00 8.34 0.63
C HIS A 129 -13.03 7.11 -0.27
N GLN A 130 -12.57 5.97 0.24
CA GLN A 130 -12.44 4.74 -0.53
C GLN A 130 -13.79 4.09 -0.86
N THR A 131 -14.68 3.94 0.13
CA THR A 131 -15.92 3.16 0.05
C THR A 131 -17.19 4.01 0.11
N GLY A 132 -17.08 5.33 0.31
CA GLY A 132 -18.22 6.20 0.55
C GLY A 132 -18.76 6.11 1.99
N ALA A 133 -19.73 6.96 2.32
CA ALA A 133 -20.49 6.93 3.58
C ALA A 133 -21.68 7.89 3.54
N GLY A 134 -22.89 7.38 3.79
CA GLY A 134 -24.12 8.18 3.76
C GLY A 134 -24.32 8.87 2.41
N SER A 135 -24.05 10.18 2.37
CA SER A 135 -24.13 10.99 1.13
C SER A 135 -22.80 11.15 0.37
N LEU A 136 -21.71 10.59 0.90
CA LEU A 136 -20.40 10.60 0.25
C LEU A 136 -20.34 9.50 -0.81
N PRO A 137 -20.06 9.84 -2.09
CA PRO A 137 -19.92 8.83 -3.13
C PRO A 137 -18.62 8.05 -2.98
N VAL A 138 -18.61 6.83 -3.51
CA VAL A 138 -17.44 5.96 -3.60
C VAL A 138 -16.36 6.63 -4.47
N ARG A 139 -15.12 6.71 -3.95
CA ARG A 139 -13.94 7.17 -4.70
C ARG A 139 -12.78 6.18 -4.55
N GLU A 140 -13.01 4.98 -5.08
CA GLU A 140 -12.08 3.86 -5.00
C GLU A 140 -10.73 4.21 -5.64
N THR A 141 -9.74 4.48 -4.79
CA THR A 141 -8.40 4.94 -5.17
C THR A 141 -7.38 3.83 -4.98
N ILE A 142 -7.41 3.16 -3.83
CA ILE A 142 -6.58 2.00 -3.52
C ILE A 142 -7.25 0.78 -4.13
N VAL A 143 -6.66 0.21 -5.18
CA VAL A 143 -7.22 -0.95 -5.87
C VAL A 143 -6.14 -2.01 -6.08
N GLY A 144 -6.55 -3.22 -6.46
CA GLY A 144 -5.63 -4.28 -6.82
C GLY A 144 -4.65 -3.85 -7.91
N THR A 145 -3.46 -4.45 -7.92
CA THR A 145 -2.39 -4.11 -8.89
C THR A 145 -2.82 -4.31 -10.34
N ASP A 146 -3.70 -5.28 -10.57
CA ASP A 146 -4.39 -5.58 -11.84
C ASP A 146 -5.18 -4.38 -12.37
N LYS A 147 -5.85 -3.63 -11.47
CA LYS A 147 -6.65 -2.44 -11.82
C LYS A 147 -5.83 -1.15 -11.93
N LEU A 148 -4.57 -1.15 -11.49
CA LEU A 148 -3.73 0.04 -11.48
C LEU A 148 -2.93 0.22 -12.78
N SER A 149 -2.22 -0.82 -13.21
CA SER A 149 -1.42 -0.78 -14.43
C SER A 149 -0.97 -2.19 -14.82
N PRO A 150 -1.11 -2.59 -16.10
CA PRO A 150 -0.62 -3.88 -16.58
C PRO A 150 0.87 -4.12 -16.36
N SER A 151 1.69 -3.05 -16.33
CA SER A 151 3.14 -3.15 -16.16
C SER A 151 3.61 -3.16 -14.70
N LEU A 152 2.71 -2.93 -13.74
CA LEU A 152 3.05 -2.86 -12.32
C LEU A 152 3.56 -4.21 -11.79
N VAL A 153 2.81 -5.28 -12.04
CA VAL A 153 3.13 -6.63 -11.58
C VAL A 153 4.42 -7.17 -12.24
N PRO A 154 4.63 -7.04 -13.56
CA PRO A 154 5.91 -7.39 -14.19
C PRO A 154 7.11 -6.66 -13.56
N GLY A 155 6.98 -5.36 -13.29
CA GLY A 155 8.04 -4.57 -12.65
C GLY A 155 8.35 -5.06 -11.22
N MET A 156 7.31 -5.34 -10.44
CA MET A 156 7.45 -5.91 -9.10
C MET A 156 8.14 -7.29 -9.15
N ARG A 157 7.68 -8.18 -10.04
CA ARG A 157 8.28 -9.51 -10.22
C ARG A 157 9.78 -9.41 -10.52
N LYS A 158 10.17 -8.51 -11.43
CA LYS A 158 11.58 -8.27 -11.77
C LYS A 158 12.41 -7.85 -10.54
N ASP A 159 11.91 -6.89 -9.75
CA ASP A 159 12.61 -6.40 -8.55
C ASP A 159 12.84 -7.54 -7.54
N MET A 160 11.85 -8.42 -7.34
CA MET A 160 11.97 -9.55 -6.41
C MET A 160 12.86 -10.67 -6.96
N SER A 161 12.74 -11.02 -8.24
CA SER A 161 13.64 -12.00 -8.85
C SER A 161 15.11 -11.58 -8.73
N GLN A 162 15.40 -10.29 -8.87
CA GLN A 162 16.74 -9.75 -8.62
C GLN A 162 17.14 -9.90 -7.14
N ALA A 163 16.28 -9.49 -6.22
CA ALA A 163 16.56 -9.57 -4.79
C ALA A 163 16.80 -11.00 -4.30
N LEU A 164 16.03 -11.98 -4.79
CA LEU A 164 16.21 -13.39 -4.42
C LEU A 164 17.52 -13.96 -4.98
N ARG A 165 17.96 -13.51 -6.17
CA ARG A 165 19.29 -13.87 -6.71
C ARG A 165 20.41 -13.27 -5.86
N GLU A 166 20.27 -12.02 -5.42
CA GLU A 166 21.23 -11.36 -4.54
C GLU A 166 21.28 -12.06 -3.17
N LEU A 167 20.14 -12.41 -2.60
CA LEU A 167 20.06 -13.19 -1.36
C LEU A 167 20.72 -14.56 -1.52
N ALA A 168 20.47 -15.28 -2.62
CA ALA A 168 21.10 -16.58 -2.86
C ALA A 168 22.64 -16.49 -2.95
N LYS A 169 23.18 -15.42 -3.55
CA LYS A 169 24.65 -15.21 -3.59
C LYS A 169 25.28 -15.08 -2.21
N THR A 170 24.56 -14.54 -1.23
CA THR A 170 25.04 -14.46 0.16
C THR A 170 25.15 -15.82 0.87
N THR A 171 24.68 -16.91 0.25
CA THR A 171 24.74 -18.28 0.80
C THR A 171 25.81 -19.16 0.20
N GLY A 172 26.43 -18.72 -0.89
CA GLY A 172 27.38 -19.51 -1.68
C GLY A 172 28.83 -19.38 -1.26
N ASN A 173 29.11 -18.62 -0.19
CA ASN A 173 30.42 -18.54 0.49
C ASN A 173 30.31 -19.23 1.84
#